data_AF-A0A2N9M4J5-F1
#
_entry.id   AF-A0A2N9M4J5-F1
#
_cell.length_a   1.000
_cell.length_b   1.000
_cell.length_c   1.000
_cell.angle_alpha   90.00
_cell.angle_beta   90.00
_cell.angle_gamma   90.00
#
_symmetry.space_group_name_H-M   'P 1'
#
loop_
_entity.id
_entity.type
_entity.pdbx_description
1 polymer ?
#
loop_
_entity_poly.entity_id
_entity_poly.type
_entity_poly.pdbx_seq_one_letter_code
_entity_poly.pdbx_strand_id
1 'polypeptide(L)'
;MDRVRRGGYDRFRDEAVMPPPPPLPAVEPRYLHAISDLRYARALLFRADWRDIMRNQRAAVEEIDRAIAAARAAAINDGKNPNDAPPVDARMAWGDRFRRAMELLDSAQRDLSFGEDNRQAAGWRAAALANVANAKRFVARAQEEAFWR
;
A
#
# COMPACT_ATOMS: atom_id res chain seq x y z
N MET A 1 76.88 -16.73 -9.38
CA MET A 1 76.05 -15.52 -9.51
C MET A 1 75.25 -15.77 -10.79
N ASP A 2 74.00 -16.18 -10.73
CA ASP A 2 72.87 -15.36 -10.30
C ASP A 2 71.74 -16.26 -9.74
N ARG A 3 71.16 -15.86 -8.60
CA ARG A 3 69.98 -16.49 -7.98
C ARG A 3 68.85 -15.47 -8.08
N VAL A 4 67.69 -15.82 -8.64
CA VAL A 4 66.38 -15.56 -7.99
C VAL A 4 65.35 -16.59 -8.46
N ARG A 5 64.68 -17.21 -7.49
CA ARG A 5 63.50 -18.07 -7.61
C ARG A 5 62.21 -17.24 -7.45
N ARG A 6 61.12 -17.65 -8.12
CA ARG A 6 59.75 -17.94 -7.57
C ARG A 6 58.57 -17.34 -8.34
N GLY A 7 57.53 -18.19 -8.48
CA GLY A 7 56.10 -17.85 -8.38
C GLY A 7 55.46 -17.43 -9.71
N GLY A 8 54.67 -18.24 -10.42
CA GLY A 8 53.79 -19.29 -9.96
C GLY A 8 52.47 -18.69 -9.47
N TYR A 9 51.59 -18.26 -10.38
CA TYR A 9 50.13 -18.17 -10.19
C TYR A 9 49.42 -18.30 -11.55
N ASP A 10 49.52 -19.49 -12.17
CA ASP A 10 48.40 -20.04 -12.94
C ASP A 10 47.26 -20.28 -11.94
N ARG A 11 46.47 -19.25 -11.67
CA ARG A 11 45.19 -19.41 -11.01
C ARG A 11 44.19 -18.66 -11.84
N PHE A 12 43.41 -19.43 -12.59
CA PHE A 12 41.97 -19.29 -12.66
C PHE A 12 41.51 -17.93 -12.11
N ARG A 13 41.41 -16.94 -13.00
CA ARG A 13 40.27 -16.04 -12.88
C ARG A 13 39.06 -16.91 -13.21
N ASP A 14 38.68 -17.72 -12.22
CA ASP A 14 37.29 -17.84 -11.82
C ASP A 14 36.85 -16.41 -11.57
N GLU A 15 36.57 -15.69 -12.66
CA GLU A 15 35.65 -14.57 -12.63
C GLU A 15 34.39 -15.25 -12.13
N ALA A 16 34.22 -15.23 -10.80
CA ALA A 16 32.96 -15.53 -10.18
C ALA A 16 32.01 -14.57 -10.86
N VAL A 17 31.38 -15.04 -11.94
CA VAL A 17 30.15 -14.50 -12.48
C VAL A 17 29.23 -14.63 -11.30
N MET A 18 29.24 -13.60 -10.44
CA MET A 18 28.25 -13.46 -9.40
C MET A 18 26.95 -13.60 -10.20
N PRO A 19 26.13 -14.63 -9.91
CA PRO A 19 24.84 -14.72 -10.57
C PRO A 19 24.20 -13.34 -10.40
N PRO A 20 23.59 -12.77 -11.46
CA PRO A 20 22.91 -11.49 -11.31
C PRO A 20 22.09 -11.57 -10.03
N PRO A 21 22.16 -10.54 -9.15
CA PRO A 21 21.39 -10.57 -7.92
C PRO A 21 19.97 -11.00 -8.27
N PRO A 22 19.38 -11.93 -7.50
CA PRO A 22 18.05 -12.43 -7.83
C PRO A 22 17.15 -11.22 -8.10
N PRO A 23 16.32 -11.26 -9.16
CA PRO A 23 15.46 -10.13 -9.48
C PRO A 23 14.74 -9.73 -8.20
N LEU A 24 14.77 -8.43 -7.90
CA LEU A 24 13.99 -7.89 -6.78
C LEU A 24 12.57 -8.43 -6.96
N PRO A 25 11.92 -8.90 -5.87
CA PRO A 25 10.56 -9.40 -5.98
C PRO A 25 9.72 -8.36 -6.70
N ALA A 26 9.17 -8.74 -7.85
CA ALA A 26 8.35 -7.83 -8.63
C ALA A 26 7.15 -7.44 -7.77
N VAL A 27 6.90 -6.13 -7.63
CA VAL A 27 5.71 -5.66 -6.95
C VAL A 27 4.49 -6.20 -7.69
N GLU A 28 3.67 -7.02 -7.02
CA GLU A 28 2.51 -7.61 -7.66
C GLU A 28 1.54 -6.50 -8.12
N PRO A 29 1.06 -6.51 -9.37
CA PRO A 29 0.15 -5.48 -9.89
C PRO A 29 -1.09 -5.24 -9.02
N ARG A 30 -1.54 -6.25 -8.27
CA ARG A 30 -2.68 -6.15 -7.34
C ARG A 30 -2.40 -5.27 -6.14
N TYR A 31 -1.21 -5.33 -5.54
CA TYR A 31 -0.86 -4.41 -4.44
C TYR A 31 -0.84 -2.97 -4.91
N LEU A 32 -0.33 -2.72 -6.12
CA LEU A 32 -0.35 -1.38 -6.71
C LEU A 32 -1.77 -0.88 -6.93
N HIS A 33 -2.66 -1.75 -7.42
CA HIS A 33 -4.08 -1.43 -7.60
C HIS A 33 -4.76 -1.15 -6.25
N ALA A 34 -4.59 -2.02 -5.25
CA ALA A 34 -5.11 -1.82 -3.91
C ALA A 34 -4.64 -0.50 -3.28
N ILE A 35 -3.35 -0.18 -3.40
CA ILE A 35 -2.79 1.08 -2.90
C ILE A 35 -3.42 2.27 -3.63
N SER A 36 -3.62 2.19 -4.95
CA SER A 36 -4.29 3.23 -5.73
C SER A 36 -5.73 3.46 -5.25
N ASP A 37 -6.50 2.39 -5.07
CA ASP A 37 -7.88 2.46 -4.58
C ASP A 37 -7.96 3.07 -3.18
N LEU A 38 -7.07 2.66 -2.27
CA LEU A 38 -6.99 3.22 -0.92
C LEU A 38 -6.70 4.72 -0.94
N ARG A 39 -5.77 5.17 -1.77
CA ARG A 39 -5.47 6.60 -1.90
C ARG A 39 -6.67 7.38 -2.42
N TYR A 40 -7.41 6.82 -3.36
CA TYR A 40 -8.58 7.49 -3.88
C TYR A 40 -9.71 7.55 -2.83
N ALA A 41 -9.93 6.45 -2.08
CA ALA A 41 -10.87 6.45 -0.95
C ALA A 41 -10.50 7.51 0.09
N ARG A 42 -9.21 7.63 0.44
CA ARG A 42 -8.71 8.67 1.34
C ARG A 42 -9.06 10.07 0.85
N ALA A 43 -8.79 10.35 -0.42
CA ALA A 43 -9.04 11.67 -1.01
C ALA A 43 -10.54 12.03 -1.01
N LEU A 44 -11.42 11.05 -1.24
CA LEU A 44 -12.87 11.25 -1.18
C LEU A 44 -13.35 11.61 0.24
N LEU A 45 -12.72 11.02 1.26
CA LEU A 45 -13.08 11.19 2.66
C LEU A 45 -12.34 12.34 3.36
N PHE A 46 -11.27 12.89 2.78
CA PHE A 46 -10.50 13.93 3.42
C PHE A 46 -11.26 15.25 3.54
N ARG A 47 -11.08 15.95 4.66
CA ARG A 47 -11.54 17.31 4.94
C ARG A 47 -10.36 18.14 5.43
N ALA A 48 -10.28 19.40 5.01
CA ALA A 48 -9.35 20.34 5.60
C ALA A 48 -9.88 20.93 6.92
N ASP A 49 -11.20 20.94 7.11
CA ASP A 49 -11.94 21.62 8.16
C ASP A 49 -12.62 20.65 9.14
N TRP A 50 -11.84 19.74 9.74
CA TRP A 50 -12.39 18.70 10.60
C TRP A 50 -13.15 19.25 11.83
N ARG A 51 -14.27 18.60 12.16
CA ARG A 51 -15.08 18.86 13.37
C ARG A 51 -15.30 17.57 14.17
N ASP A 52 -15.60 17.67 15.47
CA ASP A 52 -15.81 16.49 16.34
C ASP A 52 -16.89 15.55 15.83
N ILE A 53 -17.93 16.12 15.25
CA ILE A 53 -19.04 15.39 14.66
C ILE A 53 -18.66 14.61 13.39
N MET A 54 -17.40 14.69 12.95
CA MET A 54 -16.82 13.93 11.83
C MET A 54 -15.81 12.89 12.32
N ARG A 55 -15.81 12.55 13.62
CA ARG A 55 -14.85 11.61 14.22
C ARG A 55 -14.78 10.27 13.50
N ASN A 56 -15.91 9.72 13.02
CA ASN A 56 -15.90 8.46 12.27
C ASN A 56 -15.26 8.64 10.89
N GLN A 57 -15.55 9.75 10.18
CA GLN A 57 -14.90 10.04 8.91
C GLN A 57 -13.38 10.21 9.08
N ARG A 58 -12.95 10.89 10.15
CA ARG A 58 -11.53 11.03 10.50
C ARG A 58 -10.90 9.67 10.80
N ALA A 59 -11.54 8.85 11.63
CA ALA A 59 -11.08 7.50 11.95
C ALA A 59 -10.99 6.63 10.68
N ALA A 60 -11.92 6.75 9.73
CA ALA A 60 -11.84 6.07 8.44
C ALA A 60 -10.58 6.47 7.66
N VAL A 61 -10.27 7.77 7.59
CA VAL A 61 -9.05 8.27 6.93
C VAL A 61 -7.79 7.72 7.60
N GLU A 62 -7.74 7.70 8.93
CA GLU A 62 -6.61 7.16 9.70
C GLU A 62 -6.40 5.65 9.46
N GLU A 63 -7.49 4.87 9.39
CA GLU A 63 -7.41 3.45 9.04
C GLU A 63 -6.93 3.23 7.61
N ILE A 64 -7.36 4.07 6.66
CA ILE A 64 -6.88 4.01 5.27
C ILE A 64 -5.38 4.31 5.20
N ASP A 65 -4.90 5.29 5.97
CA ASP A 65 -3.47 5.61 6.04
C ASP A 65 -2.66 4.42 6.58
N ARG A 66 -3.16 3.73 7.62
CA ARG A 66 -2.55 2.50 8.13
C ARG A 66 -2.58 1.36 7.11
N ALA A 67 -3.69 1.19 6.37
CA ALA A 67 -3.81 0.18 5.33
C ALA A 67 -2.80 0.41 4.19
N ILE A 68 -2.62 1.65 3.75
CA ILE A 68 -1.64 2.02 2.72
C ILE A 68 -0.22 1.70 3.19
N ALA A 69 0.12 2.05 4.43
CA ALA A 69 1.44 1.77 5.00
C ALA A 69 1.73 0.26 5.04
N ALA A 70 0.76 -0.53 5.50
CA ALA A 70 0.88 -1.98 5.56
C ALA A 70 0.95 -2.63 4.17
N ALA A 71 0.13 -2.18 3.22
CA ALA A 71 0.16 -2.67 1.84
C ALA A 71 1.50 -2.34 1.15
N ARG A 72 2.08 -1.16 1.40
CA ARG A 72 3.42 -0.79 0.89
C ARG A 72 4.53 -1.64 1.50
N ALA A 73 4.45 -1.95 2.79
CA ALA A 73 5.40 -2.83 3.45
C ALA A 73 5.34 -4.26 2.87
N ALA A 74 4.13 -4.75 2.56
CA ALA A 74 3.93 -6.02 1.88
C ALA A 74 4.43 -6.01 0.41
N ALA A 75 4.32 -4.87 -0.27
CA ALA A 75 4.67 -4.71 -1.68
C ALA A 75 6.19 -4.66 -1.96
N ILE A 76 7.05 -4.58 -0.95
CA ILE A 76 8.52 -4.38 -1.08
C ILE A 76 8.86 -3.18 -1.99
N ASN A 77 8.93 -2.00 -1.34
CA ASN A 77 9.47 -0.73 -1.85
C ASN A 77 8.93 -0.24 -3.20
N ASP A 78 7.66 0.16 -3.22
CA ASP A 78 7.10 1.03 -4.27
C ASP A 78 7.42 2.50 -3.92
N GLY A 79 8.43 3.06 -4.59
CA GLY A 79 8.95 4.42 -4.41
C GLY A 79 8.00 5.57 -4.78
N LYS A 80 6.69 5.43 -4.57
CA LYS A 80 5.67 6.44 -4.90
C LYS A 80 5.30 7.32 -3.71
N ASN A 81 5.09 8.61 -3.97
CA ASN A 81 4.73 9.61 -2.98
C ASN A 81 3.40 9.24 -2.25
N PRO A 82 3.34 9.28 -0.91
CA PRO A 82 2.11 9.07 -0.11
C PRO A 82 0.94 9.99 -0.46
N ASN A 83 1.21 11.15 -1.05
CA ASN A 83 0.20 12.16 -1.37
C ASN A 83 -0.35 12.06 -2.79
N ASP A 84 0.12 11.10 -3.59
CA ASP A 84 -0.28 10.94 -4.99
C ASP A 84 -1.58 10.15 -5.08
N ALA A 85 -2.70 10.84 -4.83
CA ALA A 85 -4.06 10.35 -4.99
C ALA A 85 -4.69 10.93 -6.27
N PRO A 86 -5.55 10.17 -6.98
CA PRO A 86 -6.29 10.72 -8.11
C PRO A 86 -7.07 11.98 -7.70
N PRO A 87 -7.15 13.01 -8.57
CA PRO A 87 -7.95 14.19 -8.29
C PRO A 87 -9.41 13.79 -8.10
N VAL A 88 -10.00 14.23 -6.99
CA VAL A 88 -11.42 14.04 -6.70
C VAL A 88 -12.19 15.19 -7.33
N ASP A 89 -13.32 14.89 -7.97
CA ASP A 89 -14.26 15.93 -8.39
C ASP A 89 -14.78 16.68 -7.15
N ALA A 90 -14.37 17.95 -7.02
CA ALA A 90 -14.77 18.81 -5.92
C ALA A 90 -16.29 19.03 -5.83
N ARG A 91 -17.03 18.84 -6.93
CA ARG A 91 -18.50 19.00 -7.00
C ARG A 91 -19.26 17.76 -6.54
N MET A 92 -18.60 16.62 -6.34
CA MET A 92 -19.25 15.38 -5.92
C MET A 92 -19.92 15.55 -4.56
N ALA A 93 -21.20 15.18 -4.47
CA ALA A 93 -21.97 15.20 -3.23
C ALA A 93 -21.38 14.23 -2.19
N TRP A 94 -21.50 14.56 -0.91
CA TRP A 94 -20.89 13.75 0.15
C TRP A 94 -21.43 12.32 0.22
N GLY A 95 -22.72 12.10 -0.03
CA GLY A 95 -23.29 10.75 -0.14
C GLY A 95 -22.60 9.91 -1.22
N ASP A 96 -22.36 10.50 -2.40
CA ASP A 96 -21.65 9.83 -3.49
C ASP A 96 -20.18 9.58 -3.16
N ARG A 97 -19.52 10.51 -2.45
CA ARG A 97 -18.14 10.31 -1.98
C ARG A 97 -18.03 9.14 -1.03
N PHE A 98 -18.95 8.99 -0.07
CA PHE A 98 -18.96 7.87 0.87
C PHE A 98 -19.22 6.55 0.16
N ARG A 99 -20.21 6.50 -0.74
CA ARG A 99 -20.50 5.31 -1.55
C ARG A 99 -19.28 4.91 -2.38
N ARG A 100 -18.67 5.88 -3.08
CA ARG A 100 -17.48 5.63 -3.91
C ARG A 100 -16.29 5.18 -3.07
N ALA A 101 -16.08 5.76 -1.89
CA ALA A 101 -15.04 5.33 -0.96
C ALA A 101 -15.27 3.87 -0.53
N MET A 102 -16.51 3.46 -0.26
CA MET A 102 -16.83 2.06 0.07
C MET A 102 -16.49 1.10 -1.09
N GLU A 103 -16.86 1.45 -2.33
CA GLU A 103 -16.55 0.65 -3.52
C GLU A 103 -15.03 0.44 -3.69
N LEU A 104 -14.25 1.48 -3.45
CA LEU A 104 -12.78 1.43 -3.51
C LEU A 104 -12.18 0.60 -2.38
N LEU A 105 -12.74 0.70 -1.16
CA LEU A 105 -12.33 -0.15 -0.04
C LEU A 105 -12.63 -1.63 -0.31
N ASP A 106 -13.77 -1.95 -0.93
CA ASP A 106 -14.09 -3.31 -1.35
C ASP A 106 -13.14 -3.83 -2.43
N SER A 107 -12.78 -2.97 -3.38
CA SER A 107 -11.80 -3.29 -4.42
C SER A 107 -10.42 -3.59 -3.83
N ALA A 108 -9.91 -2.68 -3.00
CA ALA A 108 -8.66 -2.89 -2.28
C ALA A 108 -8.67 -4.16 -1.41
N GLN A 109 -9.79 -4.45 -0.73
CA GLN A 109 -9.92 -5.68 0.06
C GLN A 109 -9.81 -6.92 -0.82
N ARG A 110 -10.44 -6.94 -2.01
CA ARG A 110 -10.36 -8.07 -2.94
C ARG A 110 -8.95 -8.29 -3.45
N ASP A 111 -8.27 -7.21 -3.83
CA ASP A 111 -6.89 -7.28 -4.33
C ASP A 111 -5.92 -7.74 -3.26
N LEU A 112 -6.04 -7.19 -2.04
CA LEU A 112 -5.27 -7.64 -0.88
C LEU A 112 -5.66 -9.06 -0.47
N SER A 113 -6.83 -9.57 -0.84
CA SER A 113 -7.24 -10.96 -0.55
C SER A 113 -6.71 -11.95 -1.59
N PHE A 114 -6.15 -11.47 -2.70
CA PHE A 114 -5.34 -12.26 -3.61
C PHE A 114 -3.85 -12.13 -3.21
N GLY A 115 -3.12 -13.25 -3.18
CA GLY A 115 -1.68 -13.32 -2.85
C GLY A 115 -1.37 -14.64 -2.12
N GLU A 116 -0.80 -15.64 -2.76
CA GLU A 116 0.65 -15.92 -2.92
C GLU A 116 1.42 -16.26 -1.63
N ASP A 117 2.19 -17.36 -1.74
CA ASP A 117 2.96 -18.10 -0.74
C ASP A 117 4.12 -17.33 -0.10
N ASN A 118 4.14 -16.00 -0.18
CA ASN A 118 5.16 -15.19 0.47
C ASN A 118 4.84 -15.02 1.96
N ARG A 119 5.26 -16.00 2.76
CA ARG A 119 5.07 -15.99 4.23
C ARG A 119 5.61 -14.72 4.91
N GLN A 120 6.62 -14.06 4.32
CA GLN A 120 7.19 -12.83 4.89
C GLN A 120 6.25 -11.63 4.78
N ALA A 121 5.38 -11.59 3.77
CA ALA A 121 4.40 -10.52 3.58
C ALA A 121 3.07 -10.76 4.31
N ALA A 122 2.86 -11.96 4.88
CA ALA A 122 1.59 -12.38 5.46
C ALA A 122 1.13 -11.48 6.62
N GLY A 123 2.05 -11.06 7.50
CA GLY A 123 1.73 -10.18 8.62
C GLY A 123 1.28 -8.78 8.17
N TRP A 124 2.00 -8.19 7.22
CA TRP A 124 1.68 -6.87 6.66
C TRP A 124 0.36 -6.88 5.90
N ARG A 125 0.11 -7.94 5.14
CA ARG A 125 -1.15 -8.14 4.44
C ARG A 125 -2.33 -8.30 5.40
N ALA A 126 -2.18 -9.10 6.46
CA ALA A 126 -3.20 -9.25 7.48
C ALA A 126 -3.51 -7.91 8.17
N ALA A 127 -2.48 -7.14 8.48
CA ALA A 127 -2.64 -5.78 9.00
C ALA A 127 -3.37 -4.88 8.00
N ALA A 128 -3.01 -4.90 6.71
CA ALA A 128 -3.69 -4.11 5.68
C ALA A 128 -5.19 -4.46 5.60
N LEU A 129 -5.53 -5.75 5.57
CA LEU A 129 -6.92 -6.22 5.55
C LEU A 129 -7.70 -5.78 6.80
N ALA A 130 -7.10 -5.86 7.97
CA ALA A 130 -7.73 -5.42 9.22
C ALA A 130 -8.04 -3.91 9.19
N ASN A 131 -7.08 -3.10 8.74
CA ASN A 131 -7.27 -1.66 8.60
C ASN A 131 -8.37 -1.33 7.57
N VAL A 132 -8.41 -2.02 6.42
CA VAL A 132 -9.50 -1.86 5.43
C VAL A 132 -10.87 -2.20 6.02
N ALA A 133 -10.96 -3.30 6.77
CA ALA A 133 -12.21 -3.67 7.44
C ALA A 133 -12.66 -2.59 8.45
N ASN A 134 -11.74 -2.04 9.23
CA ASN A 134 -12.05 -0.94 10.15
C ASN A 134 -12.48 0.33 9.41
N ALA A 135 -11.77 0.71 8.34
CA ALA A 135 -12.13 1.86 7.51
C ALA A 135 -13.56 1.74 6.99
N LYS A 136 -13.96 0.58 6.47
CA LYS A 136 -15.33 0.32 5.99
C LYS A 136 -16.37 0.54 7.10
N ARG A 137 -16.12 0.04 8.31
CA ARG A 137 -17.02 0.25 9.46
C ARG A 137 -17.18 1.72 9.81
N PHE A 138 -16.09 2.49 9.76
CA PHE A 138 -16.11 3.92 10.04
C PHE A 138 -16.78 4.74 8.93
N VAL A 139 -16.59 4.38 7.66
CA VAL A 139 -17.29 5.03 6.53
C VAL A 139 -18.79 4.81 6.63
N ALA A 140 -19.25 3.60 6.95
CA ALA A 140 -20.67 3.32 7.14
C ALA A 140 -21.29 4.20 8.24
N ARG A 141 -20.62 4.33 9.39
CA ARG A 141 -21.06 5.22 10.48
C ARG A 141 -21.04 6.70 10.07
N ALA A 142 -20.00 7.14 9.37
CA ALA A 142 -19.89 8.51 8.90
C ALA A 142 -21.01 8.86 7.90
N GLN A 143 -21.38 7.90 7.05
CA GLN A 143 -22.48 8.04 6.11
C GLN A 143 -23.82 8.19 6.86
N GLU A 144 -24.10 7.34 7.85
CA GLU A 144 -25.29 7.48 8.71
C GLU A 144 -25.33 8.86 9.39
N GLU A 145 -24.22 9.31 9.98
CA GLU A 145 -24.10 10.61 10.65
C GLU A 145 -24.28 11.81 9.71
N ALA A 146 -24.03 11.63 8.42
CA ALA A 146 -24.22 12.66 7.39
C ALA A 146 -25.68 12.71 6.89
N PHE A 147 -26.42 11.59 6.93
CA PHE A 147 -27.82 11.53 6.52
C PHE A 147 -28.78 12.09 7.56
N TRP A 148 -28.44 12.03 8.85
CA TRP A 148 -29.28 12.54 9.93
C TRP A 148 -29.09 14.04 10.22
N ARG A 149 -28.73 14.84 9.21
CA ARG A 149 -28.55 16.30 9.29
C ARG A 149 -29.14 17.02 8.09
#